data_AF-A0AAU9USB5-F1
#
_entry.id   AF-A0AAU9USB5-F1
#
_cell.length_a   1.000
_cell.length_b   1.000
_cell.length_c   1.000
_cell.angle_alpha   90.00
_cell.angle_beta   90.00
_cell.angle_gamma   90.00
#
_symmetry.space_group_name_H-M   'P 1'
#
loop_
_entity.id
_entity.type
_entity.pdbx_description
1 polymer ?
#
loop_
_entity_poly.entity_id
_entity_poly.type
_entity_poly.pdbx_seq_one_letter_code
_entity_poly.pdbx_strand_id
1 'polypeptide(L)'
;MAKRANPYTDDFIQQSKIYVGLKQLNNNEDGLRKVYEKTLELLFRGAKKSQNSTQSCETVHVERKDGMKQLFIGKDGSLLHFGNMAIDKNMEAQYCACSGLKVNCCAYCEIALCVACQHQCGVCQQFYCSKCSLIGQEGTEICVSCYT
;
A
#
# COMPACT_ATOMS: atom_id res chain seq x y z
N MET A 1 25.77 6.44 63.59
CA MET A 1 24.73 6.65 62.57
C MET A 1 24.09 5.32 62.25
N ALA A 2 22.81 5.14 62.56
CA ALA A 2 22.09 3.92 62.20
C ALA A 2 21.88 3.90 60.67
N LYS A 3 22.31 2.83 60.01
CA LYS A 3 22.03 2.66 58.57
C LYS A 3 20.51 2.54 58.40
N ARG A 4 19.95 3.25 57.41
CA ARG A 4 18.53 3.18 57.08
C ARG A 4 18.18 1.73 56.71
N ALA A 5 17.04 1.24 57.19
CA ALA A 5 16.54 -0.09 56.85
C ALA A 5 16.28 -0.17 55.33
N ASN A 6 16.57 -1.32 54.73
CA ASN A 6 16.32 -1.57 53.31
C ASN A 6 14.80 -1.49 53.04
N PRO A 7 14.32 -0.55 52.20
CA PRO A 7 12.89 -0.34 51.99
C PRO A 7 12.21 -1.42 51.13
N TYR A 8 12.97 -2.38 50.57
CA TYR A 8 12.47 -3.41 49.66
C TYR A 8 12.47 -4.82 50.27
N THR A 9 12.24 -4.96 51.58
CA THR A 9 12.22 -6.29 52.24
C THR A 9 11.09 -7.18 51.72
N ASP A 10 9.96 -6.59 51.31
CA ASP A 10 8.80 -7.32 50.78
C ASP A 10 8.79 -7.44 49.24
N ASP A 11 9.57 -6.62 48.53
CA ASP A 11 9.69 -6.61 47.06
C ASP A 11 10.85 -7.48 46.56
N PHE A 12 11.35 -8.42 47.36
CA PHE A 12 12.41 -9.33 46.94
C PHE A 12 11.86 -10.39 45.99
N ILE A 13 11.62 -10.00 44.74
CA ILE A 13 11.38 -10.95 43.66
C ILE A 13 12.71 -11.63 43.37
N GLN A 14 12.83 -12.89 43.79
CA GLN A 14 14.02 -13.70 43.56
C GLN A 14 14.29 -13.79 42.04
N GLN A 15 15.31 -13.09 41.56
CA GLN A 15 15.75 -13.18 40.17
C GLN A 15 16.29 -14.59 39.92
N SER A 16 15.54 -15.39 39.15
CA SER A 16 15.98 -16.71 38.73
C SER A 16 16.67 -16.61 37.37
N LYS A 17 17.87 -17.19 37.28
CA LYS A 17 18.56 -17.37 36.00
C LYS A 17 18.14 -18.70 35.42
N ILE A 18 17.40 -18.67 34.32
CA ILE A 18 17.04 -19.87 33.57
C ILE A 18 18.12 -20.12 32.53
N TYR A 19 18.71 -21.32 32.54
CA TYR A 19 19.60 -21.75 31.49
C TYR A 19 18.79 -22.09 30.24
N VAL A 20 18.97 -21.31 29.18
CA VAL A 20 18.36 -21.56 27.87
C VAL A 20 19.35 -22.34 27.01
N GLY A 21 19.07 -23.61 26.78
CA GLY A 21 19.90 -24.47 25.93
C GLY A 21 19.66 -24.25 24.43
N LEU A 22 20.59 -24.68 23.59
CA LEU A 22 20.49 -24.57 22.12
C LEU A 22 19.19 -25.16 21.53
N LYS A 23 18.59 -26.17 22.18
CA LYS A 23 17.30 -26.78 21.76
C LYS A 23 16.08 -25.91 22.07
N GLN A 24 16.20 -24.96 23.01
CA GLN A 24 15.16 -24.01 23.39
C GLN A 24 15.31 -22.67 22.64
N LEU A 25 16.48 -22.43 22.05
CA LEU A 25 16.65 -21.42 21.01
C LEU A 25 15.83 -21.89 19.79
N ASN A 26 14.82 -21.11 19.44
CA ASN A 26 13.90 -21.43 18.37
C ASN A 26 14.68 -21.53 17.04
N ASN A 27 15.04 -22.76 16.64
CA ASN A 27 15.67 -23.09 15.36
C ASN A 27 14.66 -22.99 14.20
N ASN A 28 13.89 -21.91 14.15
CA ASN A 28 12.91 -21.67 13.09
C ASN A 28 13.56 -21.09 11.83
N GLU A 29 14.88 -21.20 11.69
CA GLU A 29 15.67 -20.83 10.50
C GLU A 29 15.01 -21.37 9.22
N ASP A 30 14.56 -22.63 9.24
CA ASP A 30 13.87 -23.24 8.11
C ASP A 30 12.50 -22.62 7.85
N GLY A 31 11.76 -22.25 8.90
CA GLY A 31 10.48 -21.56 8.78
C GLY A 31 10.66 -20.15 8.20
N LEU A 32 11.63 -19.40 8.71
CA LEU A 32 11.95 -18.06 8.23
C LEU A 32 12.44 -18.10 6.77
N ARG A 33 13.30 -19.07 6.43
CA ARG A 33 13.77 -19.28 5.06
C ARG A 33 12.62 -19.56 4.09
N LYS A 34 11.67 -20.43 4.48
CA LYS A 34 10.48 -20.72 3.66
C LYS A 34 9.60 -19.48 3.45
N VAL A 35 9.42 -18.66 4.50
CA VAL A 35 8.66 -17.40 4.38
C VAL A 35 9.38 -16.42 3.45
N TYR A 36 10.69 -16.29 3.59
CA TYR A 36 11.51 -15.43 2.74
C TYR A 36 11.41 -15.84 1.26
N GLU A 37 11.65 -17.11 0.95
CA GLU A 37 11.59 -17.64 -0.42
C GLU A 37 10.21 -17.44 -1.05
N LYS A 38 9.14 -17.76 -0.31
CA LYS A 38 7.77 -17.57 -0.77
C LYS A 38 7.44 -16.10 -1.05
N THR A 39 7.91 -15.20 -0.19
CA THR A 39 7.69 -13.76 -0.35
C THR A 39 8.45 -13.23 -1.57
N LEU A 40 9.70 -13.67 -1.75
CA LEU A 40 10.51 -13.33 -2.91
C LEU A 40 9.84 -13.77 -4.22
N GLU A 41 9.32 -14.99 -4.28
CA GLU A 41 8.57 -15.49 -5.43
C GLU A 41 7.31 -14.67 -5.72
N LEU A 42 6.54 -14.32 -4.68
CA LEU A 42 5.35 -13.48 -4.81
C LEU A 42 5.67 -12.10 -5.40
N LEU A 43 6.75 -11.48 -4.95
CA LEU A 43 7.21 -10.17 -5.45
C LEU A 43 7.61 -10.26 -6.92
N PHE A 44 8.44 -11.24 -7.30
CA PHE A 44 8.85 -11.40 -8.70
C PHE A 44 7.70 -11.81 -9.61
N ARG A 45 6.77 -12.64 -9.13
CA ARG A 45 5.56 -13.01 -9.89
C ARG A 45 4.64 -11.81 -10.09
N GLY A 46 4.50 -10.96 -9.07
CA GLY A 46 3.78 -9.69 -9.16
C GLY A 46 4.43 -8.75 -10.19
N ALA A 47 5.75 -8.58 -10.12
CA ALA A 47 6.51 -7.75 -11.06
C ALA A 47 6.43 -8.27 -12.50
N LYS A 48 6.53 -9.59 -12.73
CA LYS A 48 6.41 -10.19 -14.08
C LYS A 48 5.01 -10.03 -14.67
N LYS A 49 3.95 -10.08 -13.85
CA LYS A 49 2.59 -9.75 -14.32
C LYS A 49 2.45 -8.30 -14.76
N SER A 50 3.22 -7.38 -14.16
CA SER A 50 3.30 -5.99 -14.60
C SER A 50 4.11 -5.79 -15.89
N GLN A 51 5.01 -6.70 -16.26
CA GLN A 51 5.87 -6.56 -17.44
C GLN A 51 5.30 -7.20 -18.72
N ASN A 52 4.44 -8.21 -18.59
CA ASN A 52 3.75 -8.79 -19.75
C ASN A 52 2.51 -7.98 -20.19
N SER A 53 2.10 -7.02 -19.37
CA SER A 53 1.38 -5.84 -19.86
C SER A 53 2.47 -4.84 -20.20
N THR A 54 2.72 -4.59 -21.48
CA THR A 54 3.52 -3.44 -21.91
C THR A 54 2.77 -2.17 -21.48
N GLN A 55 2.90 -1.81 -20.21
CA GLN A 55 2.56 -0.51 -19.68
C GLN A 55 3.89 0.09 -19.27
N SER A 56 4.43 0.90 -20.18
CA SER A 56 5.41 1.92 -19.87
C SER A 56 5.01 2.56 -18.55
N CYS A 57 5.91 2.55 -17.58
CA CYS A 57 5.76 3.28 -16.33
C CYS A 57 5.73 4.77 -16.69
N GLU A 58 4.56 5.27 -17.05
CA GLU A 58 4.32 6.70 -17.18
C GLU A 58 3.85 7.21 -15.83
N THR A 59 4.70 8.05 -15.27
CA THR A 59 4.53 8.78 -14.02
C THR A 59 3.12 9.36 -13.98
N VAL A 60 2.30 8.91 -13.03
CA VAL A 60 0.93 9.40 -12.84
C VAL A 60 1.00 10.90 -12.58
N HIS A 61 0.61 11.67 -13.59
CA HIS A 61 0.61 13.12 -13.51
C HIS A 61 -0.65 13.56 -12.77
N VAL A 62 -0.49 13.88 -11.48
CA VAL A 62 -1.52 14.62 -10.75
C VAL A 62 -1.42 16.06 -11.22
N GLU A 63 -2.41 16.55 -11.96
CA GLU A 63 -2.56 17.99 -12.23
C GLU A 63 -2.91 18.70 -10.92
N ARG A 64 -1.92 18.88 -10.05
CA ARG A 64 -1.95 19.94 -9.06
C ARG A 64 -1.33 21.15 -9.73
N LYS A 65 -2.08 22.24 -9.79
CA LYS A 65 -1.55 23.57 -10.10
C LYS A 65 -0.69 24.00 -8.92
N ASP A 66 0.43 23.32 -8.74
CA ASP A 66 1.35 23.63 -7.67
C ASP A 66 2.15 24.87 -8.09
N GLY A 67 2.08 25.92 -7.28
CA GLY A 67 2.84 27.16 -7.50
C GLY A 67 4.35 26.97 -7.30
N MET A 68 4.80 25.73 -7.06
CA MET A 68 6.18 25.37 -6.83
C MET A 68 6.88 25.00 -8.15
N LYS A 69 8.05 25.61 -8.37
CA LYS A 69 8.93 25.38 -9.53
C LYS A 69 9.65 24.02 -9.44
N GLN A 70 8.90 22.94 -9.29
CA GLN A 70 9.48 21.60 -9.18
C GLN A 70 10.10 21.16 -10.52
N LEU A 71 11.26 20.51 -10.43
CA LEU A 71 12.01 19.93 -11.54
C LEU A 71 11.74 18.41 -11.59
N PHE A 72 11.61 17.87 -12.80
CA PHE A 72 11.38 16.45 -13.07
C PHE A 72 12.60 15.83 -13.78
N ILE A 73 12.88 14.56 -13.54
CA ILE A 73 13.97 13.84 -14.22
C ILE A 73 13.41 13.25 -15.53
N GLY A 74 14.00 13.65 -16.65
CA GLY A 74 13.69 13.17 -18.00
C GLY A 74 14.20 11.75 -18.26
N LYS A 75 13.75 11.15 -19.35
CA LYS A 75 14.12 9.78 -19.77
C LYS A 75 15.63 9.64 -20.05
N ASP A 76 16.29 10.74 -20.34
CA ASP A 76 17.72 10.92 -20.55
C ASP A 76 18.49 11.30 -19.26
N GLY A 77 17.78 11.43 -18.13
CA GLY A 77 18.35 11.87 -16.85
C GLY A 77 18.43 13.38 -16.66
N SER A 78 17.99 14.18 -17.64
CA SER A 78 18.04 15.65 -17.58
C SER A 78 16.94 16.21 -16.68
N LEU A 79 17.18 17.35 -16.01
CA LEU A 79 16.17 18.01 -15.19
C LEU A 79 15.30 18.96 -16.04
N LEU A 80 13.99 18.72 -16.06
CA LEU A 80 13.00 19.46 -16.85
C LEU A 80 12.04 20.25 -15.96
N HIS A 81 11.69 21.46 -16.39
CA HIS A 81 10.59 22.22 -15.81
C HIS A 81 9.25 21.75 -16.41
N PHE A 82 8.19 21.79 -15.60
CA PHE A 82 6.82 21.38 -15.96
C PHE A 82 6.36 21.90 -17.34
N GLY A 83 6.69 23.15 -17.69
CA GLY A 83 6.29 23.77 -18.95
C GLY A 83 6.95 23.24 -20.22
N ASN A 84 8.05 22.47 -20.10
CA ASN A 84 8.79 21.92 -21.24
C ASN A 84 8.57 20.42 -21.43
N MET A 85 7.68 19.79 -20.64
CA MET A 85 7.29 18.41 -20.90
C MET A 85 6.42 18.38 -22.15
N ALA A 86 6.92 17.80 -23.23
CA ALA A 86 6.11 17.49 -24.40
C ALA A 86 4.98 16.56 -23.93
N ILE A 87 3.76 17.09 -23.86
CA ILE A 87 2.56 16.31 -23.55
C ILE A 87 2.34 15.42 -24.77
N ASP A 88 2.90 14.23 -24.73
CA ASP A 88 2.53 13.18 -25.67
C ASP A 88 1.06 12.87 -25.37
N LYS A 89 0.16 13.45 -26.15
CA LYS A 89 -1.28 13.18 -26.10
C LYS A 89 -1.55 11.81 -26.70
N ASN A 90 -0.86 10.78 -26.24
CA ASN A 90 -1.34 9.43 -26.37
C ASN A 90 -2.37 9.24 -25.26
N MET A 91 -3.62 9.59 -25.55
CA MET A 91 -4.77 9.07 -24.78
C MET A 91 -4.87 7.57 -25.07
N GLU A 92 -3.89 6.79 -24.61
CA GLU A 92 -4.05 5.36 -24.54
C GLU A 92 -5.24 5.09 -23.63
N ALA A 93 -6.22 4.35 -24.17
CA ALA A 93 -7.37 3.94 -23.41
C ALA A 93 -6.89 3.21 -22.17
N GLN A 94 -7.19 3.77 -20.99
CA GLN A 94 -6.94 3.07 -19.74
C GLN A 94 -8.03 2.02 -19.55
N TYR A 95 -7.67 0.88 -18.97
CA TYR A 95 -8.59 -0.23 -18.76
C TYR A 95 -8.72 -0.54 -17.27
N CYS A 96 -9.93 -0.92 -16.88
CA CYS A 96 -10.20 -1.56 -15.60
C CYS A 96 -9.46 -2.89 -15.49
N ALA A 97 -9.25 -3.37 -14.27
CA ALA A 97 -8.67 -4.70 -14.02
C ALA A 97 -9.46 -5.85 -14.68
N CYS A 98 -10.75 -5.64 -15.00
CA CYS A 98 -11.57 -6.58 -15.75
C CYS A 98 -11.46 -6.43 -17.29
N SER A 99 -10.47 -5.67 -17.78
CA SER A 99 -10.27 -5.32 -19.20
C SER A 99 -11.37 -4.46 -19.84
N GLY A 100 -12.30 -3.93 -19.05
CA GLY A 100 -13.30 -2.94 -19.51
C GLY A 100 -12.68 -1.55 -19.67
N LEU A 101 -13.22 -0.72 -20.55
CA LEU A 101 -12.77 0.68 -20.71
C LEU A 101 -12.94 1.46 -19.41
N LYS A 102 -11.91 2.24 -19.04
CA LYS A 102 -11.96 3.14 -17.89
C LYS A 102 -13.02 4.22 -18.13
N VAL A 103 -13.85 4.42 -17.12
CA VAL A 103 -14.76 5.56 -16.99
C VAL A 103 -14.41 6.40 -15.77
N ASN A 104 -13.98 5.77 -14.68
CA ASN A 104 -13.61 6.44 -13.42
C ASN A 104 -12.35 5.84 -12.78
N CYS A 105 -11.91 6.43 -11.67
CA CYS A 105 -10.90 5.86 -10.76
C CYS A 105 -11.53 5.62 -9.39
N CYS A 106 -11.06 4.59 -8.68
CA CYS A 106 -11.41 4.41 -7.28
C CYS A 106 -10.87 5.60 -6.47
N ALA A 107 -11.73 6.29 -5.72
CA ALA A 107 -11.33 7.44 -4.91
C ALA A 107 -10.41 7.08 -3.72
N TYR A 108 -10.24 5.79 -3.41
CA TYR A 108 -9.35 5.31 -2.34
C TYR A 108 -8.01 4.77 -2.85
N CYS A 109 -8.03 3.85 -3.83
CA CYS A 109 -6.82 3.17 -4.31
C CYS A 109 -6.41 3.55 -5.75
N GLU A 110 -7.11 4.52 -6.34
CA GLU A 110 -6.79 5.16 -7.64
C GLU A 110 -6.83 4.24 -8.88
N ILE A 111 -7.14 2.95 -8.72
CA ILE A 111 -7.29 1.98 -9.81
C ILE A 111 -8.41 2.41 -10.77
N ALA A 112 -8.19 2.21 -12.08
CA ALA A 112 -9.17 2.45 -13.13
C ALA A 112 -10.40 1.53 -13.01
N LEU A 113 -11.60 2.09 -13.20
CA LEU A 113 -12.89 1.42 -13.08
C LEU A 113 -13.70 1.58 -14.36
N CYS A 114 -14.29 0.48 -14.84
CA CYS A 114 -15.32 0.51 -15.87
C CYS A 114 -16.70 0.72 -15.24
N VAL A 115 -17.71 0.95 -16.08
CA VAL A 115 -19.12 1.13 -15.63
C VAL A 115 -19.62 -0.02 -14.76
N ALA A 116 -19.17 -1.26 -15.01
CA ALA A 116 -19.61 -2.43 -14.26
C ALA A 116 -18.85 -2.67 -12.93
N CYS A 117 -17.65 -2.08 -12.76
CA CYS A 117 -16.81 -2.29 -11.58
C CYS A 117 -16.78 -1.09 -10.62
N GLN A 118 -17.47 0.00 -10.97
CA GLN A 118 -17.62 1.15 -10.09
C GLN A 118 -18.78 0.92 -9.12
N HIS A 119 -18.53 1.23 -7.86
CA HIS A 119 -19.50 1.19 -6.76
C HIS A 119 -19.61 2.59 -6.18
N GLN A 120 -20.83 3.13 -6.09
CA GLN A 120 -21.06 4.50 -5.63
C GLN A 120 -21.39 4.49 -4.13
N CYS A 121 -20.59 5.21 -3.35
CA CYS A 121 -20.83 5.33 -1.92
C CYS A 121 -22.09 6.17 -1.64
N GLY A 122 -23.05 5.63 -0.89
CA GLY A 122 -24.26 6.35 -0.50
C GLY A 122 -24.02 7.57 0.38
N VAL A 123 -22.85 7.67 1.02
CA VAL A 123 -22.48 8.78 1.93
C VAL A 123 -21.74 9.89 1.19
N CYS A 124 -20.57 9.60 0.61
CA CYS A 124 -19.73 10.60 -0.04
C CYS A 124 -19.96 10.75 -1.55
N GLN A 125 -20.82 9.90 -2.15
CA GLN A 125 -21.18 9.92 -3.58
C GLN A 125 -19.99 9.72 -4.55
N GLN A 126 -18.83 9.30 -4.05
CA GLN A 126 -17.66 8.96 -4.87
C GLN A 126 -17.69 7.51 -5.33
N PHE A 127 -16.91 7.20 -6.38
CA PHE A 127 -16.79 5.85 -6.94
C PHE A 127 -15.62 5.07 -6.34
N TYR A 128 -15.87 3.80 -6.03
CA TYR A 128 -14.91 2.89 -5.41
C TYR A 128 -14.92 1.54 -6.13
N CYS A 129 -13.82 0.78 -6.01
CA CYS A 129 -13.78 -0.60 -6.48
C CYS A 129 -14.42 -1.53 -5.45
N SER A 130 -14.75 -2.76 -5.85
CA SER A 130 -15.33 -3.79 -4.98
C SER A 130 -14.49 -4.17 -3.75
N LYS A 131 -13.20 -3.77 -3.71
CA LYS A 131 -12.32 -3.94 -2.54
C LYS A 131 -12.33 -2.75 -1.58
N CYS A 132 -12.82 -1.60 -2.03
CA CYS A 132 -12.89 -0.35 -1.28
C CYS A 132 -14.33 0.06 -0.97
N SER A 133 -15.31 -0.74 -1.38
CA SER A 133 -16.72 -0.64 -1.01
C SER A 133 -17.17 -1.87 -0.23
N LEU A 134 -18.23 -1.70 0.55
CA LEU A 134 -18.89 -2.72 1.37
C LEU A 134 -20.37 -2.39 1.51
N ILE A 135 -21.20 -3.38 1.88
CA ILE A 135 -22.63 -3.18 2.11
C ILE A 135 -22.85 -2.74 3.56
N GLY A 136 -23.41 -1.55 3.74
CA GLY A 136 -23.79 -1.00 5.03
C GLY A 136 -25.04 -1.66 5.63
N GLN A 137 -25.39 -1.26 6.86
CA GLN A 137 -26.51 -1.85 7.60
C GLN A 137 -27.87 -1.68 6.89
N GLU A 138 -28.05 -0.62 6.11
CA GLU A 138 -29.27 -0.34 5.35
C GLU A 138 -29.26 -0.94 3.93
N GLY A 139 -28.28 -1.80 3.61
CA GLY A 139 -28.12 -2.37 2.28
C GLY A 139 -27.50 -1.42 1.25
N THR A 140 -27.15 -0.20 1.65
CA THR A 140 -26.46 0.79 0.81
C THR A 140 -24.98 0.44 0.64
N GLU A 141 -24.43 0.64 -0.55
CA GLU A 141 -22.97 0.57 -0.75
C GLU A 141 -22.29 1.75 -0.05
N ILE A 142 -21.32 1.47 0.81
CA ILE A 142 -20.55 2.44 1.58
C ILE A 142 -19.06 2.19 1.32
N CYS A 143 -18.26 3.25 1.22
CA CYS A 143 -16.82 3.10 1.10
C CYS A 143 -16.14 2.82 2.44
N VAL A 144 -14.95 2.22 2.41
CA VAL A 144 -14.15 1.94 3.62
C VAL A 144 -13.85 3.16 4.50
N SER A 145 -13.92 4.38 3.95
CA SER A 145 -13.72 5.63 4.70
C SER A 145 -14.99 6.19 5.33
N CYS A 146 -16.17 5.85 4.80
CA CYS A 146 -17.48 6.29 5.33
C CYS A 146 -18.16 5.21 6.18
N TYR A 147 -17.55 4.03 6.30
CA TYR A 147 -17.99 2.98 7.21
C TYR A 147 -17.52 3.31 8.63
N THR A 148 -18.24 4.22 9.26
CA THR A 148 -18.09 4.62 10.67
C THR A 148 -19.39 4.40 11.41
#